data_AF-F5J1X1-F1
#
_entry.id   AF-F5J1X1-F1
#
_cell.length_a   1.000
_cell.length_b   1.000
_cell.length_c   1.000
_cell.angle_alpha   90.00
_cell.angle_beta   90.00
_cell.angle_gamma   90.00
#
_symmetry.space_group_name_H-M   'P 1'
#
loop_
_entity.id
_entity.type
_entity.pdbx_description
1 polymer ?
#
loop_
_entity_poly.entity_id
_entity_poly.type
_entity_poly.pdbx_seq_one_letter_code
_entity_poly.pdbx_strand_id
1 'polypeptide(L)'
;MKFSTSKLKAVLLCVSIIFCNYMQSQITVGADLTPNKGSLLDLKEYNNPAQLANSGKGLGMPRVSLQRLEKLDPCVENATEEDKKKHTGLMVYNLTDDTPYGLCPGLYVWQTTEWTRLPEPCPKIYYNTKKILGIGLDNYSVGATSPNAGGSILLQNQAAFGEDSNSIVGFKGYTLDYLRIPSLVDIDYLGTLDAKLAEKPDIIVISYPSRILNQNTADKLNNYLNQNGVLILLLEDPGGVSADTQKSSQIFLRTVFGNTNITQKNTTSDAFSGSVYQYSTTINDEVINGPFGDLRGKYWGEDASYTSLVSGLPSDQIIEYSTAYDYSMGVANSGYINSFRHKTKNLLFVGDGGFIVYQKGSAVPTAYPFGLDNNNIPVERANYGRGIKYNVSNSIFFGNVMAWAIKMAEYNGINTIP
;
A
#
# COMPACT_ATOMS: atom_id res chain seq x y z
N MET A 1 21.85 -84.14 15.80
CA MET A 1 20.48 -83.65 16.07
C MET A 1 19.91 -83.12 14.75
N LYS A 2 18.99 -83.85 14.09
CA LYS A 2 18.36 -83.39 12.82
C LYS A 2 17.24 -82.41 13.17
N PHE A 3 17.48 -81.11 13.02
CA PHE A 3 16.41 -80.12 13.14
C PHE A 3 15.44 -80.30 11.97
N SER A 4 14.13 -80.42 12.24
CA SER A 4 13.14 -80.47 11.16
C SER A 4 13.09 -79.12 10.44
N THR A 5 12.86 -79.14 9.13
CA THR A 5 12.80 -77.95 8.27
C THR A 5 11.80 -76.89 8.76
N SER A 6 10.77 -77.29 9.53
CA SER A 6 9.82 -76.36 10.16
C SER A 6 10.40 -75.61 11.36
N LYS A 7 11.23 -76.25 12.20
CA LYS A 7 11.90 -75.59 13.34
C LYS A 7 12.95 -74.58 12.86
N LEU A 8 13.67 -74.91 11.79
CA LEU A 8 14.65 -74.00 11.19
C LEU A 8 13.98 -72.74 10.59
N LYS A 9 12.83 -72.90 9.92
CA LYS A 9 12.02 -71.79 9.40
C LYS A 9 11.47 -70.89 10.52
N ALA A 10 10.99 -71.49 11.62
CA ALA A 10 10.50 -70.73 12.77
C ALA A 10 11.60 -69.93 13.46
N VAL A 11 12.81 -70.50 13.59
CA VAL A 11 13.98 -69.80 14.12
C VAL A 11 14.40 -68.66 13.19
N LEU A 12 14.46 -68.88 11.88
CA LEU A 12 14.76 -67.83 10.90
C LEU A 12 13.74 -66.67 10.95
N LEU A 13 12.45 -66.98 11.10
CA LEU A 13 11.40 -65.98 11.24
C LEU A 13 11.49 -65.20 12.57
N CYS A 14 11.80 -65.88 13.68
CA CYS A 14 12.01 -65.21 14.97
C CYS A 14 13.26 -64.32 14.93
N VAL A 15 14.34 -64.78 14.30
CA VAL A 15 15.56 -63.98 14.10
C VAL A 15 15.25 -62.76 13.23
N SER A 16 14.48 -62.88 12.14
CA SER A 16 14.10 -61.72 11.32
C SER A 16 13.25 -60.69 12.08
N ILE A 17 12.33 -61.13 12.95
CA ILE A 17 11.48 -60.23 13.76
C ILE A 17 12.32 -59.51 14.84
N ILE A 18 13.32 -60.17 15.42
CA ILE A 18 14.23 -59.55 16.41
C ILE A 18 15.11 -58.48 15.74
N PHE A 19 15.57 -58.71 14.50
CA PHE A 19 16.35 -57.72 13.75
C PHE A 19 15.54 -56.48 13.30
N CYS A 20 14.22 -56.60 13.13
CA CYS A 20 13.37 -55.44 12.80
C CYS A 20 13.28 -54.38 13.91
N ASN A 21 13.55 -54.73 15.18
CA ASN A 21 13.44 -53.79 16.31
C ASN A 21 14.63 -52.82 16.44
N TYR A 22 15.65 -52.92 15.56
CA TYR A 22 16.85 -52.08 15.59
C TYR A 22 16.91 -51.03 14.46
N MET A 23 15.79 -50.73 13.80
CA MET A 23 15.76 -49.59 12.89
C MET A 23 15.79 -48.29 13.70
N GLN A 24 16.93 -47.60 13.67
CA GLN A 24 17.05 -46.23 14.16
C GLN A 24 16.05 -45.36 13.36
N SER A 25 15.20 -44.57 14.04
CA SER A 25 14.23 -43.71 13.36
C SER A 25 14.87 -42.52 12.64
N GLN A 26 16.15 -42.25 12.93
CA GLN A 26 16.95 -41.24 12.24
C GLN A 26 17.60 -41.88 11.02
N ILE A 27 17.40 -41.26 9.87
CA ILE A 27 17.91 -41.75 8.60
C ILE A 27 18.72 -40.67 7.90
N THR A 28 19.79 -41.12 7.23
CA THR A 28 20.40 -40.34 6.17
C THR A 28 19.64 -40.66 4.89
N VAL A 29 19.02 -39.66 4.28
CA VAL A 29 18.41 -39.81 2.96
C VAL A 29 19.45 -39.43 1.91
N GLY A 30 19.72 -40.36 1.01
CA GLY A 30 20.73 -40.22 -0.06
C GLY A 30 21.89 -41.19 0.05
N ALA A 31 22.14 -41.78 1.23
CA ALA A 31 23.18 -42.79 1.45
C ALA A 31 22.93 -43.65 2.70
N ASP A 32 23.47 -44.87 2.73
CA ASP A 32 23.48 -45.74 3.92
C ASP A 32 24.58 -45.31 4.91
N LEU A 33 24.39 -44.15 5.52
CA LEU A 33 25.33 -43.53 6.45
C LEU A 33 24.64 -43.23 7.77
N THR A 34 25.38 -43.32 8.88
CA THR A 34 24.90 -42.83 10.16
C THR A 34 24.60 -41.32 10.07
N PRO A 35 23.40 -40.86 10.48
CA PRO A 35 23.08 -39.44 10.54
C PRO A 35 24.01 -38.69 11.47
N ASN A 36 24.26 -37.42 11.17
CA ASN A 36 24.99 -36.54 12.09
C ASN A 36 24.22 -36.38 13.42
N LYS A 37 24.94 -36.23 14.53
CA LYS A 37 24.28 -35.99 15.84
C LYS A 37 23.49 -34.68 15.78
N GLY A 38 22.24 -34.73 16.22
CA GLY A 38 21.33 -33.58 16.23
C GLY A 38 20.45 -33.43 14.99
N SER A 39 20.67 -34.21 13.93
CA SER A 39 19.74 -34.25 12.78
C SER A 39 18.69 -35.34 12.97
N LEU A 40 17.42 -34.95 12.92
CA LEU A 40 16.32 -35.92 12.77
C LEU A 40 16.26 -36.45 11.32
N LEU A 41 16.58 -35.59 10.36
CA LEU A 41 16.69 -35.87 8.93
C LEU A 41 18.05 -35.35 8.44
N ASP A 42 18.92 -36.24 7.96
CA ASP A 42 20.21 -35.88 7.36
C ASP A 42 20.14 -36.12 5.85
N LEU A 43 20.44 -35.12 5.02
CA LEU A 43 20.39 -35.22 3.56
C LEU A 43 21.81 -35.19 3.00
N LYS A 44 22.36 -36.35 2.62
CA LYS A 44 23.71 -36.46 2.07
C LYS A 44 23.86 -37.73 1.22
N GLU A 45 24.72 -37.68 0.22
CA GLU A 45 25.04 -38.82 -0.66
C GLU A 45 26.44 -39.38 -0.38
N TYR A 46 27.33 -38.57 0.20
CA TYR A 46 28.74 -38.92 0.38
C TYR A 46 29.18 -38.67 1.81
N ASN A 47 30.04 -39.54 2.33
CA ASN A 47 30.78 -39.31 3.57
C ASN A 47 32.16 -38.76 3.21
N ASN A 48 32.29 -37.45 3.03
CA ASN A 48 33.54 -36.84 2.57
C ASN A 48 34.10 -35.84 3.59
N PRO A 49 34.84 -36.30 4.62
CA PRO A 49 35.39 -35.41 5.64
C PRO A 49 36.46 -34.43 5.10
N ALA A 50 36.99 -34.67 3.89
CA ALA A 50 38.02 -33.83 3.28
C ALA A 50 37.47 -32.77 2.31
N GLN A 51 36.19 -32.85 1.89
CA GLN A 51 35.55 -31.88 1.00
C GLN A 51 34.34 -31.24 1.68
N LEU A 52 34.06 -29.97 1.36
CA LEU A 52 32.92 -29.26 1.94
C LEU A 52 31.56 -29.75 1.42
N ALA A 53 31.50 -30.34 0.22
CA ALA A 53 30.26 -30.83 -0.39
C ALA A 53 30.01 -32.31 -0.06
N ASN A 54 28.82 -32.64 0.44
CA ASN A 54 28.40 -33.99 0.83
C ASN A 54 27.25 -34.57 -0.02
N SER A 55 26.77 -33.84 -1.04
CA SER A 55 25.77 -34.29 -2.02
C SER A 55 25.88 -33.47 -3.32
N GLY A 56 25.46 -34.07 -4.44
CA GLY A 56 25.25 -33.38 -5.71
C GLY A 56 23.79 -33.00 -5.98
N LYS A 57 22.89 -33.26 -5.02
CA LYS A 57 21.44 -33.01 -5.09
C LYS A 57 21.01 -32.03 -3.99
N GLY A 58 19.82 -31.44 -4.17
CA GLY A 58 19.22 -30.53 -3.20
C GLY A 58 17.89 -31.04 -2.65
N LEU A 59 17.35 -30.33 -1.66
CA LEU A 59 16.00 -30.53 -1.16
C LEU A 59 15.02 -29.66 -1.97
N GLY A 60 14.09 -30.30 -2.67
CA GLY A 60 12.99 -29.60 -3.34
C GLY A 60 11.94 -29.14 -2.33
N MET A 61 11.63 -27.85 -2.32
CA MET A 61 10.63 -27.27 -1.43
C MET A 61 9.26 -27.13 -2.14
N PRO A 62 8.13 -27.24 -1.42
CA PRO A 62 6.82 -26.92 -1.96
C PRO A 62 6.81 -25.49 -2.54
N ARG A 63 6.35 -25.34 -3.79
CA ARG A 63 6.30 -24.06 -4.49
C ARG A 63 4.93 -23.42 -4.26
N VAL A 64 4.90 -22.25 -3.64
CA VAL A 64 3.67 -21.59 -3.16
C VAL A 64 3.69 -20.12 -3.58
N SER A 65 2.55 -19.57 -4.00
CA SER A 65 2.41 -18.12 -4.19
C SER A 65 1.89 -17.50 -2.89
N LEU A 66 2.81 -17.06 -2.03
CA LEU A 66 2.44 -16.40 -0.77
C LEU A 66 1.71 -15.09 -1.07
N GLN A 67 0.75 -14.73 -0.21
CA GLN A 67 -0.08 -13.55 -0.42
C GLN A 67 0.39 -12.37 0.41
N ARG A 68 0.73 -12.59 1.69
CA ARG A 68 1.22 -11.56 2.63
C ARG A 68 2.21 -12.20 3.59
N LEU A 69 3.09 -11.40 4.18
CA LEU A 69 4.05 -11.90 5.15
C LEU A 69 3.33 -12.36 6.43
N GLU A 70 2.31 -11.64 6.88
CA GLU A 70 1.63 -11.87 8.17
C GLU A 70 0.49 -12.90 8.09
N LYS A 71 0.32 -13.54 6.92
CA LYS A 71 -0.75 -14.51 6.66
C LYS A 71 -0.16 -15.86 6.30
N LEU A 72 -0.68 -16.92 6.92
CA LEU A 72 -0.28 -18.30 6.62
C LEU A 72 -0.87 -18.80 5.29
N ASP A 73 -1.77 -18.03 4.68
CA ASP A 73 -2.31 -18.28 3.34
C ASP A 73 -1.20 -18.33 2.27
N PRO A 74 -1.33 -19.21 1.26
CA PRO A 74 -2.41 -20.17 1.02
C PRO A 74 -2.18 -21.53 1.71
N CYS A 75 -1.14 -21.67 2.54
CA CYS A 75 -0.82 -22.95 3.18
C CYS A 75 -1.92 -23.37 4.16
N VAL A 76 -2.50 -22.41 4.88
CA VAL A 76 -3.68 -22.59 5.72
C VAL A 76 -4.59 -21.38 5.55
N GLU A 77 -5.71 -21.57 4.87
CA GLU A 77 -6.70 -20.52 4.68
C GLU A 77 -7.41 -20.17 5.98
N ASN A 78 -7.59 -18.87 6.26
CA ASN A 78 -8.24 -18.37 7.48
C ASN A 78 -7.63 -18.92 8.79
N ALA A 79 -6.30 -19.06 8.82
CA ALA A 79 -5.57 -19.62 9.96
C ALA A 79 -5.90 -18.92 11.28
N THR A 80 -6.27 -19.69 12.29
CA THR A 80 -6.43 -19.20 13.66
C THR A 80 -5.06 -18.92 14.31
N GLU A 81 -5.04 -18.21 15.43
CA GLU A 81 -3.81 -18.01 16.22
C GLU A 81 -3.19 -19.32 16.71
N GLU A 82 -3.99 -20.38 16.86
CA GLU A 82 -3.48 -21.71 17.19
C GLU A 82 -2.83 -22.38 15.96
N ASP A 83 -3.43 -22.24 14.78
CA ASP A 83 -2.86 -22.76 13.53
C ASP A 83 -1.51 -22.09 13.22
N LYS A 84 -1.44 -20.76 13.35
CA LYS A 84 -0.20 -20.01 13.18
C LYS A 84 0.94 -20.52 14.06
N LYS A 85 0.65 -20.87 15.32
CA LYS A 85 1.66 -21.45 16.24
C LYS A 85 2.08 -22.85 15.81
N LYS A 86 1.14 -23.73 15.45
CA LYS A 86 1.43 -25.12 15.04
C LYS A 86 2.29 -25.22 13.78
N HIS A 87 2.24 -24.20 12.91
CA HIS A 87 2.99 -24.18 11.65
C HIS A 87 4.32 -23.42 11.73
N THR A 88 4.78 -23.03 12.92
CA THR A 88 6.11 -22.41 13.10
C THR A 88 7.21 -23.34 12.59
N GLY A 89 8.09 -22.83 11.73
CA GLY A 89 9.10 -23.61 11.03
C GLY A 89 8.64 -24.24 9.71
N LEU A 90 7.40 -24.03 9.27
CA LEU A 90 6.96 -24.41 7.92
C LEU A 90 7.81 -23.67 6.89
N MET A 91 8.35 -24.40 5.90
CA MET A 91 9.22 -23.85 4.86
C MET A 91 8.64 -24.08 3.47
N VAL A 92 8.67 -23.04 2.63
CA VAL A 92 8.16 -23.08 1.24
C VAL A 92 9.06 -22.28 0.31
N TYR A 93 9.02 -22.58 -0.98
CA TYR A 93 9.58 -21.72 -2.02
C TYR A 93 8.47 -20.79 -2.53
N ASN A 94 8.56 -19.50 -2.22
CA ASN A 94 7.63 -18.49 -2.68
C ASN A 94 7.82 -18.20 -4.19
N LEU A 95 6.71 -18.05 -4.91
CA LEU A 95 6.67 -17.66 -6.32
C LEU A 95 6.21 -16.21 -6.53
N THR A 96 5.59 -15.59 -5.53
CA THR A 96 5.09 -14.23 -5.63
C THR A 96 6.24 -13.24 -5.70
N ASP A 97 6.25 -12.40 -6.74
CA ASP A 97 7.13 -11.24 -6.84
C ASP A 97 6.31 -9.97 -6.59
N ASP A 98 6.31 -9.55 -5.34
CA ASP A 98 5.65 -8.36 -4.83
C ASP A 98 6.60 -7.67 -3.82
N THR A 99 7.78 -7.33 -4.32
CA THR A 99 8.91 -6.81 -3.54
C THR A 99 8.54 -5.61 -2.64
N PRO A 100 7.64 -4.68 -3.03
CA PRO A 100 7.15 -3.63 -2.13
C PRO A 100 6.48 -4.12 -0.83
N TYR A 101 5.98 -5.37 -0.80
CA TYR A 101 5.41 -6.02 0.39
C TYR A 101 6.34 -7.08 0.98
N GLY A 102 7.62 -7.05 0.63
CA GLY A 102 8.63 -7.99 1.13
C GLY A 102 8.45 -9.43 0.64
N LEU A 103 7.63 -9.64 -0.39
CA LEU A 103 7.49 -10.93 -1.06
C LEU A 103 8.28 -10.92 -2.37
N CYS A 104 9.21 -11.82 -2.52
CA CYS A 104 9.93 -12.05 -3.77
C CYS A 104 10.23 -13.53 -3.89
N PRO A 105 10.54 -14.04 -5.10
CA PRO A 105 10.86 -15.44 -5.25
C PRO A 105 12.03 -15.88 -4.36
N GLY A 106 11.86 -17.00 -3.66
CA GLY A 106 12.88 -17.52 -2.73
C GLY A 106 12.33 -18.44 -1.65
N LEU A 107 13.22 -18.89 -0.77
CA LEU A 107 12.86 -19.75 0.36
C LEU A 107 12.29 -18.90 1.50
N TYR A 108 11.17 -19.31 2.08
CA TYR A 108 10.57 -18.67 3.24
C TYR A 108 10.36 -19.68 4.37
N VAL A 109 10.43 -19.18 5.61
CA VAL A 109 10.07 -19.91 6.82
C VAL A 109 9.03 -19.14 7.61
N TRP A 110 8.01 -19.81 8.14
CA TRP A 110 7.01 -19.19 9.00
C TRP A 110 7.52 -19.07 10.44
N GLN A 111 7.58 -17.85 10.99
CA GLN A 111 8.13 -17.52 12.32
C GLN A 111 7.04 -17.23 13.37
N THR A 112 5.90 -17.93 13.33
CA THR A 112 4.72 -17.74 14.21
C THR A 112 3.78 -16.63 13.78
N THR A 113 4.30 -15.44 13.47
CA THR A 113 3.47 -14.28 13.10
C THR A 113 3.60 -13.90 11.64
N GLU A 114 4.74 -14.20 11.02
CA GLU A 114 5.01 -13.84 9.65
C GLU A 114 5.97 -14.79 8.94
N TRP A 115 5.96 -14.74 7.61
CA TRP A 115 6.93 -15.37 6.74
C TRP A 115 8.23 -14.56 6.71
N THR A 116 9.36 -15.24 6.85
CA THR A 116 10.70 -14.65 6.71
C THR A 116 11.44 -15.29 5.56
N ARG A 117 11.95 -14.47 4.64
CA ARG A 117 12.78 -14.95 3.53
C ARG A 117 14.16 -15.38 4.03
N LEU A 118 14.68 -16.46 3.46
CA LEU A 118 16.02 -16.99 3.71
C LEU A 118 16.88 -16.93 2.43
N PRO A 119 18.21 -16.69 2.53
CA PRO A 119 18.92 -16.32 3.75
C PRO A 119 18.74 -14.84 4.13
N GLU A 120 18.30 -14.02 3.18
CA GLU A 120 18.19 -12.58 3.32
C GLU A 120 16.81 -12.09 2.88
N PRO A 121 16.37 -10.90 3.38
CA PRO A 121 15.15 -10.25 2.91
C PRO A 121 15.14 -10.02 1.39
N CYS A 122 13.99 -9.60 0.86
CA CYS A 122 13.94 -9.21 -0.55
C CYS A 122 14.88 -8.03 -0.83
N PRO A 123 15.54 -7.99 -2.01
CA PRO A 123 16.28 -6.82 -2.44
C PRO A 123 15.37 -5.60 -2.41
N LYS A 124 15.74 -4.59 -1.63
CA LYS A 124 14.95 -3.37 -1.55
C LYS A 124 15.04 -2.60 -2.86
N ILE A 125 13.90 -2.25 -3.43
CA ILE A 125 13.84 -1.39 -4.62
C ILE A 125 14.07 0.05 -4.14
N TYR A 126 15.04 0.73 -4.76
CA TYR A 126 15.29 2.16 -4.55
C TYR A 126 14.86 2.95 -5.78
N TYR A 127 13.78 3.69 -5.65
CA TYR A 127 13.29 4.57 -6.71
C TYR A 127 14.22 5.76 -6.93
N ASN A 128 14.39 6.16 -8.19
CA ASN A 128 15.25 7.28 -8.54
C ASN A 128 14.61 8.62 -8.19
N THR A 129 15.41 9.68 -8.17
CA THR A 129 14.95 11.03 -7.83
C THR A 129 13.76 11.47 -8.70
N LYS A 130 12.71 12.04 -8.08
CA LYS A 130 11.52 12.56 -8.79
C LYS A 130 11.38 14.07 -8.69
N LYS A 131 10.77 14.69 -9.70
CA LYS A 131 10.30 16.09 -9.68
C LYS A 131 8.88 16.13 -9.15
N ILE A 132 8.65 16.81 -8.03
CA ILE A 132 7.33 16.95 -7.41
C ILE A 132 6.90 18.41 -7.46
N LEU A 133 5.67 18.66 -7.91
CA LEU A 133 5.03 19.96 -7.86
C LEU A 133 3.87 19.94 -6.86
N GLY A 134 4.01 20.70 -5.78
CA GLY A 134 2.89 21.02 -4.90
C GLY A 134 2.10 22.22 -5.43
N ILE A 135 0.77 22.12 -5.50
CA ILE A 135 -0.12 23.24 -5.82
C ILE A 135 -1.12 23.39 -4.68
N GLY A 136 -1.13 24.55 -4.03
CA GLY A 136 -1.99 24.80 -2.86
C GLY A 136 -1.48 25.94 -1.99
N LEU A 137 -1.88 25.94 -0.73
CA LEU A 137 -1.51 26.97 0.23
C LEU A 137 -0.92 26.37 1.49
N ASP A 138 0.27 26.82 1.88
CA ASP A 138 0.89 26.64 3.19
C ASP A 138 0.63 25.23 3.77
N ASN A 139 -0.15 25.07 4.84
CA ASN A 139 -0.36 23.77 5.51
C ASN A 139 -1.01 22.68 4.63
N TYR A 140 -1.65 23.08 3.54
CA TYR A 140 -2.39 22.18 2.66
C TYR A 140 -1.51 21.58 1.57
N SER A 141 -0.31 22.14 1.32
CA SER A 141 0.54 21.72 0.20
C SER A 141 1.74 20.91 0.65
N VAL A 142 2.09 19.89 -0.13
CA VAL A 142 3.38 19.18 -0.04
C VAL A 142 4.57 20.09 -0.37
N GLY A 143 4.33 21.17 -1.11
CA GLY A 143 5.31 22.18 -1.51
C GLY A 143 5.74 23.13 -0.41
N ALA A 144 5.01 23.18 0.71
CA ALA A 144 5.19 24.18 1.74
C ALA A 144 6.15 23.75 2.85
N THR A 145 6.76 24.73 3.52
CA THR A 145 7.67 24.54 4.66
C THR A 145 7.01 24.77 6.02
N SER A 146 5.68 24.85 6.06
CA SER A 146 4.93 25.08 7.29
C SER A 146 5.07 23.91 8.28
N PRO A 147 5.16 24.14 9.60
CA PRO A 147 5.17 23.08 10.61
C PRO A 147 3.85 22.27 10.69
N ASN A 148 2.81 22.72 9.98
CA ASN A 148 1.52 22.05 9.89
C ASN A 148 1.27 21.41 8.50
N ALA A 149 2.25 21.50 7.58
CA ALA A 149 2.18 20.86 6.26
C ALA A 149 2.48 19.37 6.37
N GLY A 150 1.53 18.59 6.90
CA GLY A 150 1.68 17.17 7.23
C GLY A 150 2.21 16.34 6.05
N GLY A 151 1.64 16.55 4.86
CA GLY A 151 2.12 15.90 3.64
C GLY A 151 3.59 16.23 3.31
N SER A 152 4.04 17.48 3.51
CA SER A 152 5.44 17.85 3.30
C SER A 152 6.37 17.27 4.36
N ILE A 153 5.95 17.31 5.63
CA ILE A 153 6.70 16.74 6.77
C ILE A 153 6.93 15.25 6.56
N LEU A 154 5.90 14.51 6.15
CA LEU A 154 6.01 13.09 5.85
C LEU A 154 6.96 12.83 4.68
N LEU A 155 6.84 13.59 3.60
CA LEU A 155 7.65 13.39 2.39
C LEU A 155 9.15 13.65 2.64
N GLN A 156 9.48 14.55 3.57
CA GLN A 156 10.86 14.84 3.99
C GLN A 156 11.46 13.77 4.94
N ASN A 157 10.63 12.89 5.49
CA ASN A 157 11.06 11.91 6.48
C ASN A 157 11.84 10.75 5.83
N GLN A 158 13.14 10.65 6.11
CA GLN A 158 14.02 9.60 5.55
C GLN A 158 13.64 8.18 5.97
N ALA A 159 13.03 7.99 7.14
CA ALA A 159 12.54 6.69 7.56
C ALA A 159 11.24 6.30 6.83
N ALA A 160 10.47 7.27 6.31
CA ALA A 160 9.33 6.99 5.45
C ALA A 160 9.76 6.82 3.98
N PHE A 161 10.55 7.77 3.48
CA PHE A 161 10.97 7.89 2.09
C PHE A 161 12.47 8.24 2.04
N GLY A 162 13.32 7.22 1.93
CA GLY A 162 14.78 7.43 1.98
C GLY A 162 15.60 6.23 1.51
N GLU A 163 16.91 6.40 1.50
CA GLU A 163 17.88 5.39 1.01
C GLU A 163 18.35 4.41 2.10
N ASP A 164 17.97 4.64 3.37
CA ASP A 164 18.32 3.72 4.45
C ASP A 164 17.67 2.35 4.21
N SER A 165 18.38 1.27 4.59
CA SER A 165 17.86 -0.09 4.47
C SER A 165 16.52 -0.29 5.19
N ASN A 166 16.27 0.50 6.23
CA ASN A 166 15.09 0.43 7.07
C ASN A 166 14.00 1.45 6.72
N SER A 167 14.18 2.28 5.68
CA SER A 167 13.11 3.17 5.21
C SER A 167 11.88 2.36 4.75
N ILE A 168 10.67 2.88 4.93
CA ILE A 168 9.45 2.19 4.48
C ILE A 168 9.44 2.09 2.94
N VAL A 169 9.77 3.19 2.26
CA VAL A 169 9.94 3.25 0.80
C VAL A 169 11.39 3.60 0.49
N GLY A 170 12.07 2.73 -0.25
CA GLY A 170 13.41 2.99 -0.79
C GLY A 170 13.35 4.10 -1.84
N PHE A 171 13.87 5.28 -1.54
CA PHE A 171 13.74 6.44 -2.42
C PHE A 171 14.96 7.35 -2.33
N LYS A 172 15.57 7.66 -3.48
CA LYS A 172 16.73 8.57 -3.59
C LYS A 172 16.37 10.07 -3.40
N GLY A 173 15.12 10.37 -3.05
CA GLY A 173 14.65 11.73 -2.80
C GLY A 173 14.03 12.41 -4.01
N TYR A 174 13.85 13.72 -3.95
CA TYR A 174 13.09 14.48 -4.93
C TYR A 174 13.57 15.92 -5.05
N THR A 175 13.25 16.57 -6.17
CA THR A 175 13.21 18.02 -6.26
C THR A 175 11.77 18.49 -6.08
N LEU A 176 11.60 19.60 -5.36
CA LEU A 176 10.29 20.14 -5.03
C LEU A 176 10.13 21.53 -5.63
N ASP A 177 9.07 21.71 -6.39
CA ASP A 177 8.56 23.01 -6.81
C ASP A 177 7.20 23.25 -6.15
N TYR A 178 6.86 24.52 -5.98
CA TYR A 178 5.66 24.95 -5.27
C TYR A 178 4.97 26.09 -6.02
N LEU A 179 3.74 25.82 -6.46
CA LEU A 179 2.83 26.83 -6.98
C LEU A 179 1.84 27.22 -5.88
N ARG A 180 2.10 28.35 -5.23
CA ARG A 180 1.26 28.86 -4.14
C ARG A 180 -0.02 29.49 -4.68
N ILE A 181 -1.18 28.95 -4.28
CA ILE A 181 -2.51 29.48 -4.62
C ILE A 181 -3.10 30.15 -3.37
N PRO A 182 -3.30 31.48 -3.34
CA PRO A 182 -3.56 32.21 -2.09
C PRO A 182 -5.03 32.17 -1.62
N SER A 183 -5.96 31.75 -2.47
CA SER A 183 -7.41 31.76 -2.19
C SER A 183 -8.15 30.83 -3.15
N LEU A 184 -9.49 30.79 -3.08
CA LEU A 184 -10.35 29.97 -3.94
C LEU A 184 -10.38 30.49 -5.39
N VAL A 185 -9.28 30.33 -6.10
CA VAL A 185 -9.09 30.77 -7.49
C VAL A 185 -8.63 29.60 -8.36
N ASP A 186 -8.76 29.78 -9.68
CA ASP A 186 -8.26 28.83 -10.65
C ASP A 186 -6.74 28.63 -10.49
N ILE A 187 -6.26 27.40 -10.67
CA ILE A 187 -4.83 27.08 -10.60
C ILE A 187 -4.00 27.91 -11.58
N ASP A 188 -4.56 28.25 -12.74
CA ASP A 188 -3.88 29.06 -13.75
C ASP A 188 -4.19 30.56 -13.63
N TYR A 189 -4.64 31.05 -12.47
CA TYR A 189 -4.97 32.48 -12.30
C TYR A 189 -3.77 33.41 -12.56
N LEU A 190 -2.54 32.92 -12.38
CA LEU A 190 -1.30 33.65 -12.68
C LEU A 190 -0.82 33.47 -14.13
N GLY A 191 -1.45 32.60 -14.92
CA GLY A 191 -1.00 32.24 -16.27
C GLY A 191 0.34 31.47 -16.30
N THR A 192 0.76 30.88 -15.17
CA THR A 192 2.06 30.21 -15.04
C THR A 192 1.97 28.69 -15.12
N LEU A 193 0.77 28.11 -15.26
CA LEU A 193 0.62 26.65 -15.23
C LEU A 193 1.38 25.98 -16.39
N ASP A 194 1.36 26.57 -17.60
CA ASP A 194 2.07 26.00 -18.75
C ASP A 194 3.59 25.94 -18.53
N ALA A 195 4.17 26.98 -17.93
CA ALA A 195 5.59 27.00 -17.60
C ALA A 195 5.94 25.90 -16.58
N LYS A 196 5.09 25.68 -15.58
CA LYS A 196 5.27 24.62 -14.58
C LYS A 196 5.11 23.21 -15.19
N LEU A 197 4.16 23.02 -16.10
CA LEU A 197 3.97 21.75 -16.79
C LEU A 197 5.09 21.46 -17.79
N ALA A 198 5.69 22.48 -18.41
CA ALA A 198 6.83 22.34 -19.32
C ALA A 198 8.09 21.77 -18.64
N GLU A 199 8.23 21.94 -17.33
CA GLU A 199 9.29 21.33 -16.51
C GLU A 199 9.13 19.80 -16.35
N LYS A 200 7.96 19.27 -16.78
CA LYS A 200 7.57 17.85 -16.68
C LYS A 200 7.74 17.30 -15.26
N PRO A 201 7.02 17.85 -14.25
CA PRO A 201 7.02 17.24 -12.93
C PRO A 201 6.55 15.79 -13.04
N ASP A 202 7.21 14.86 -12.34
CA ASP A 202 6.80 13.45 -12.32
C ASP A 202 5.48 13.27 -11.58
N ILE A 203 5.29 14.04 -10.50
CA ILE A 203 4.12 13.99 -9.64
C ILE A 203 3.63 15.42 -9.37
N ILE A 204 2.34 15.65 -9.54
CA ILE A 204 1.65 16.87 -9.13
C ILE A 204 0.65 16.53 -8.02
N VAL A 205 0.74 17.25 -6.90
CA VAL A 205 -0.25 17.19 -5.81
C VAL A 205 -1.00 18.51 -5.75
N ILE A 206 -2.29 18.46 -6.04
CA ILE A 206 -3.18 19.63 -5.99
C ILE A 206 -4.03 19.54 -4.73
N SER A 207 -4.05 20.62 -3.96
CA SER A 207 -4.67 20.72 -2.64
C SER A 207 -5.36 22.08 -2.44
N TYR A 208 -6.06 22.25 -1.32
CA TYR A 208 -6.70 23.52 -0.98
C TYR A 208 -5.71 24.71 -1.05
N PRO A 209 -6.17 25.91 -1.47
CA PRO A 209 -7.50 26.30 -1.94
C PRO A 209 -7.66 26.20 -3.47
N SER A 210 -6.81 25.41 -4.13
CA SER A 210 -6.69 25.39 -5.59
C SER A 210 -7.98 24.91 -6.26
N ARG A 211 -8.39 25.60 -7.34
CA ARG A 211 -9.60 25.27 -8.11
C ARG A 211 -9.27 24.99 -9.58
N ILE A 212 -10.07 24.15 -10.21
CA ILE A 212 -10.15 23.98 -11.67
C ILE A 212 -11.50 24.58 -12.08
N LEU A 213 -11.52 25.81 -12.61
CA LEU A 213 -12.77 26.57 -12.84
C LEU A 213 -13.15 26.68 -14.32
N ASN A 214 -12.28 26.22 -15.21
CA ASN A 214 -12.52 26.34 -16.65
C ASN A 214 -11.95 25.16 -17.44
N GLN A 215 -12.46 25.00 -18.66
CA GLN A 215 -12.10 23.90 -19.55
C GLN A 215 -10.62 23.91 -19.92
N ASN A 216 -10.03 25.09 -20.14
CA ASN A 216 -8.62 25.22 -20.51
C ASN A 216 -7.68 24.70 -19.40
N THR A 217 -7.95 25.02 -18.14
CA THR A 217 -7.19 24.46 -17.00
C THR A 217 -7.36 22.94 -16.91
N ALA A 218 -8.58 22.44 -17.11
CA ALA A 218 -8.85 21.00 -17.13
C ALA A 218 -8.11 20.28 -18.28
N ASP A 219 -8.07 20.88 -19.47
CA ASP A 219 -7.38 20.33 -20.64
C ASP A 219 -5.87 20.27 -20.43
N LYS A 220 -5.27 21.30 -19.83
CA LYS A 220 -3.83 21.31 -19.47
C LYS A 220 -3.47 20.15 -18.54
N LEU A 221 -4.26 19.94 -17.48
CA LEU A 221 -4.04 18.85 -16.53
C LEU A 221 -4.34 17.47 -17.12
N ASN A 222 -5.35 17.34 -17.99
CA ASN A 222 -5.63 16.08 -18.69
C ASN A 222 -4.53 15.75 -19.71
N ASN A 223 -3.96 16.75 -20.38
CA ASN A 223 -2.81 16.57 -21.27
C ASN A 223 -1.56 16.10 -20.52
N TYR A 224 -1.34 16.61 -19.29
CA TYR A 224 -0.29 16.11 -18.40
C TYR A 224 -0.52 14.63 -18.02
N LEU A 225 -1.75 14.25 -17.64
CA LEU A 225 -2.12 12.85 -17.40
C LEU A 225 -1.93 11.96 -18.63
N ASN A 226 -2.29 12.43 -19.82
CA ASN A 226 -2.14 11.68 -21.07
C ASN A 226 -0.67 11.50 -21.48
N GLN A 227 0.23 12.31 -20.93
CA GLN A 227 1.68 12.12 -21.03
C GLN A 227 2.21 11.24 -19.89
N ASN A 228 1.34 10.50 -19.19
CA ASN A 228 1.68 9.64 -18.04
C ASN A 228 2.23 10.38 -16.81
N GLY A 229 1.99 11.69 -16.69
CA GLY A 229 2.24 12.41 -15.45
C GLY A 229 1.34 11.91 -14.31
N VAL A 230 1.85 11.86 -13.07
CA VAL A 230 1.06 11.42 -11.91
C VAL A 230 0.34 12.60 -11.30
N LEU A 231 -0.99 12.54 -11.21
CA LEU A 231 -1.81 13.61 -10.65
C LEU A 231 -2.60 13.12 -9.43
N ILE A 232 -2.32 13.73 -8.28
CA ILE A 232 -3.05 13.52 -7.03
C ILE A 232 -3.90 14.75 -6.77
N LEU A 233 -5.21 14.55 -6.74
CA LEU A 233 -6.21 15.59 -6.53
C LEU A 233 -6.84 15.47 -5.15
N LEU A 234 -6.50 16.42 -4.29
CA LEU A 234 -7.12 16.65 -2.98
C LEU A 234 -7.99 17.90 -3.14
N LEU A 235 -9.19 17.71 -3.70
CA LEU A 235 -10.03 18.84 -4.11
C LEU A 235 -11.27 18.95 -3.24
N GLU A 236 -11.48 20.17 -2.77
CA GLU A 236 -12.72 20.61 -2.15
C GLU A 236 -13.20 21.89 -2.85
N ASP A 237 -14.53 22.08 -2.87
CA ASP A 237 -15.15 23.28 -3.42
C ASP A 237 -16.02 23.96 -2.36
N PRO A 238 -15.42 24.59 -1.32
CA PRO A 238 -16.18 25.20 -0.24
C PRO A 238 -17.08 26.33 -0.76
N GLY A 239 -18.29 26.45 -0.19
CA GLY A 239 -19.16 27.62 -0.40
C GLY A 239 -20.38 27.46 -1.32
N GLY A 240 -20.99 26.27 -1.40
CA GLY A 240 -22.32 26.14 -2.05
C GLY A 240 -22.30 26.46 -3.54
N VAL A 241 -21.39 25.82 -4.28
CA VAL A 241 -21.22 25.99 -5.73
C VAL A 241 -22.49 25.63 -6.50
N SER A 242 -23.14 26.64 -7.07
CA SER A 242 -24.41 26.49 -7.80
C SER A 242 -24.22 26.30 -9.31
N ALA A 243 -23.09 26.77 -9.86
CA ALA A 243 -22.77 26.69 -11.28
C ALA A 243 -21.72 25.60 -11.59
N ASP A 244 -21.86 24.94 -12.75
CA ASP A 244 -20.93 23.91 -13.22
C ASP A 244 -19.49 24.42 -13.35
N THR A 245 -19.30 25.69 -13.73
CA THR A 245 -17.99 26.36 -13.82
C THR A 245 -17.29 26.55 -12.47
N GLN A 246 -18.00 26.31 -11.37
CA GLN A 246 -17.46 26.38 -10.02
C GLN A 246 -17.20 24.99 -9.41
N LYS A 247 -17.49 23.90 -10.13
CA LYS A 247 -17.32 22.52 -9.64
C LYS A 247 -16.05 21.90 -10.20
N SER A 248 -14.94 22.07 -9.49
CA SER A 248 -13.61 21.69 -9.95
C SER A 248 -13.45 20.21 -10.24
N SER A 249 -14.02 19.35 -9.38
CA SER A 249 -14.01 17.91 -9.63
C SER A 249 -14.87 17.57 -10.84
N GLN A 250 -16.02 18.22 -11.00
CA GLN A 250 -16.92 17.94 -12.14
C GLN A 250 -16.29 18.29 -13.49
N ILE A 251 -15.78 19.52 -13.66
CA ILE A 251 -15.19 19.94 -14.94
C ILE A 251 -14.03 19.02 -15.29
N PHE A 252 -13.12 18.78 -14.34
CA PHE A 252 -11.95 17.97 -14.58
C PHE A 252 -12.28 16.51 -14.92
N LEU A 253 -13.17 15.88 -14.16
CA LEU A 253 -13.51 14.48 -14.38
C LEU A 253 -14.33 14.28 -15.67
N ARG A 254 -15.19 15.23 -16.05
CA ARG A 254 -15.83 15.23 -17.38
C ARG A 254 -14.80 15.22 -18.50
N THR A 255 -13.73 16.00 -18.38
CA THR A 255 -12.63 16.06 -19.34
C THR A 255 -11.83 14.75 -19.38
N VAL A 256 -11.46 14.19 -18.23
CA VAL A 256 -10.66 12.96 -18.16
C VAL A 256 -11.40 11.75 -18.73
N PHE A 257 -12.68 11.60 -18.38
CA PHE A 257 -13.50 10.45 -18.77
C PHE A 257 -14.29 10.64 -20.06
N GLY A 258 -14.29 11.86 -20.63
CA GLY A 258 -15.12 12.19 -21.79
C GLY A 258 -16.61 11.99 -21.54
N ASN A 259 -17.08 12.17 -20.29
CA ASN A 259 -18.44 11.83 -19.87
C ASN A 259 -19.11 13.04 -19.20
N THR A 260 -20.05 13.67 -19.91
CA THR A 260 -20.79 14.86 -19.45
C THR A 260 -21.80 14.57 -18.33
N ASN A 261 -22.17 13.31 -18.09
CA ASN A 261 -23.10 12.92 -17.03
C ASN A 261 -22.45 12.89 -15.64
N ILE A 262 -21.12 13.04 -15.56
CA ILE A 262 -20.45 13.15 -14.26
C ILE A 262 -20.96 14.41 -13.56
N THR A 263 -21.37 14.25 -12.30
CA THR A 263 -21.81 15.35 -11.46
C THR A 263 -20.99 15.45 -10.19
N GLN A 264 -20.88 16.67 -9.67
CA GLN A 264 -20.34 16.92 -8.35
C GLN A 264 -21.39 17.63 -7.48
N LYS A 265 -21.39 17.27 -6.20
CA LYS A 265 -22.03 18.04 -5.11
C LYS A 265 -21.12 18.02 -3.89
N ASN A 266 -21.36 18.93 -2.96
CA ASN A 266 -20.77 18.81 -1.63
C ASN A 266 -21.70 18.00 -0.71
N THR A 267 -21.17 17.54 0.40
CA THR A 267 -22.01 17.13 1.54
C THR A 267 -23.01 18.26 1.89
N THR A 268 -24.22 17.88 2.27
CA THR A 268 -25.34 18.80 2.52
C THR A 268 -25.04 19.76 3.67
N SER A 269 -25.81 20.85 3.81
CA SER A 269 -25.58 21.91 4.80
C SER A 269 -25.64 21.48 6.27
N ASP A 270 -26.03 20.23 6.57
CA ASP A 270 -26.01 19.57 7.87
C ASP A 270 -24.75 18.72 8.10
N ALA A 271 -23.88 18.62 7.09
CA ALA A 271 -22.65 17.85 7.07
C ALA A 271 -21.41 18.77 6.92
N PHE A 272 -21.09 19.46 8.02
CA PHE A 272 -19.89 20.27 8.21
C PHE A 272 -18.67 19.42 8.59
N SER A 273 -17.48 20.01 8.51
CA SER A 273 -16.19 19.61 9.10
C SER A 273 -16.21 18.34 9.97
N GLY A 274 -15.36 17.38 9.65
CA GLY A 274 -15.20 16.15 10.42
C GLY A 274 -16.16 15.04 10.01
N SER A 275 -16.54 14.97 8.73
CA SER A 275 -17.17 13.76 8.18
C SER A 275 -16.20 12.58 8.25
N VAL A 276 -16.70 11.35 8.40
CA VAL A 276 -15.85 10.15 8.44
C VAL A 276 -16.32 9.12 7.42
N TYR A 277 -15.42 8.65 6.58
CA TYR A 277 -15.70 7.69 5.51
C TYR A 277 -14.86 6.43 5.69
N GLN A 278 -15.39 5.30 5.26
CA GLN A 278 -14.68 4.02 5.36
C GLN A 278 -14.05 3.65 4.03
N TYR A 279 -12.80 3.17 4.09
CA TYR A 279 -12.15 2.54 2.96
C TYR A 279 -12.80 1.19 2.64
N SER A 280 -12.83 0.84 1.35
CA SER A 280 -13.37 -0.42 0.86
C SER A 280 -12.80 -1.63 1.62
N THR A 281 -13.67 -2.56 1.98
CA THR A 281 -13.29 -3.82 2.67
C THR A 281 -12.85 -4.91 1.70
N THR A 282 -13.16 -4.78 0.42
CA THR A 282 -12.99 -5.85 -0.59
C THR A 282 -11.93 -5.55 -1.63
N ILE A 283 -11.59 -4.28 -1.84
CA ILE A 283 -10.60 -3.88 -2.84
C ILE A 283 -9.19 -4.12 -2.30
N ASN A 284 -8.40 -4.89 -3.05
CA ASN A 284 -6.99 -5.11 -2.77
C ASN A 284 -6.16 -4.29 -3.75
N ASP A 285 -5.84 -3.07 -3.38
CA ASP A 285 -5.03 -2.13 -4.16
C ASP A 285 -3.91 -1.54 -3.31
N GLU A 286 -2.77 -1.22 -3.93
CA GLU A 286 -1.60 -0.70 -3.21
C GLU A 286 -1.82 0.65 -2.53
N VAL A 287 -2.80 1.44 -2.97
CA VAL A 287 -3.15 2.70 -2.31
C VAL A 287 -3.82 2.49 -0.94
N ILE A 288 -4.68 1.48 -0.79
CA ILE A 288 -5.36 1.20 0.49
C ILE A 288 -4.81 -0.02 1.22
N ASN A 289 -3.85 -0.72 0.64
CA ASN A 289 -3.11 -1.78 1.29
C ASN A 289 -1.70 -1.68 0.78
N GLY A 290 -0.94 -0.69 1.26
CA GLY A 290 0.40 -0.34 0.79
C GLY A 290 1.46 -0.49 1.88
N PRO A 291 2.70 0.00 1.64
CA PRO A 291 3.83 -0.21 2.55
C PRO A 291 3.69 0.52 3.90
N PHE A 292 2.79 1.50 4.02
CA PHE A 292 2.49 2.16 5.30
C PHE A 292 1.38 1.45 6.09
N GLY A 293 0.72 0.46 5.48
CA GLY A 293 -0.25 -0.40 6.16
C GLY A 293 -1.51 -0.70 5.35
N ASP A 294 -2.26 -1.68 5.85
CA ASP A 294 -3.58 -2.08 5.35
C ASP A 294 -4.68 -1.19 5.93
N LEU A 295 -5.44 -0.55 5.05
CA LEU A 295 -6.52 0.38 5.35
C LEU A 295 -7.90 -0.19 5.05
N ARG A 296 -8.01 -1.42 4.53
CA ARG A 296 -9.32 -2.00 4.19
C ARG A 296 -10.22 -2.07 5.42
N GLY A 297 -11.40 -1.45 5.33
CA GLY A 297 -12.35 -1.33 6.44
C GLY A 297 -11.98 -0.30 7.52
N LYS A 298 -10.85 0.40 7.39
CA LYS A 298 -10.49 1.55 8.24
C LYS A 298 -11.17 2.82 7.73
N TYR A 299 -10.96 3.92 8.43
CA TYR A 299 -11.65 5.18 8.16
C TYR A 299 -10.69 6.30 7.77
N TRP A 300 -11.22 7.31 7.10
CA TRP A 300 -10.58 8.60 6.90
C TRP A 300 -11.53 9.73 7.26
N GLY A 301 -10.96 10.85 7.68
CA GLY A 301 -11.67 12.01 8.15
C GLY A 301 -11.54 13.17 7.17
N GLU A 302 -12.63 13.85 6.89
CA GLU A 302 -12.61 15.12 6.17
C GLU A 302 -12.22 16.27 7.10
N ASP A 303 -11.43 17.23 6.59
CA ASP A 303 -10.94 18.41 7.33
C ASP A 303 -12.03 19.47 7.62
N ALA A 304 -11.70 20.73 7.80
CA ALA A 304 -12.56 21.74 8.43
C ALA A 304 -13.67 22.32 7.50
N SER A 305 -14.16 21.58 6.50
CA SER A 305 -14.95 22.15 5.39
C SER A 305 -16.14 21.26 4.97
N TYR A 306 -16.16 20.83 3.70
CA TYR A 306 -17.12 19.92 3.09
C TYR A 306 -16.37 18.91 2.23
N THR A 307 -16.90 17.68 2.18
CA THR A 307 -16.40 16.69 1.22
C THR A 307 -17.00 16.94 -0.17
N SER A 308 -16.15 17.03 -1.19
CA SER A 308 -16.53 16.99 -2.60
C SER A 308 -16.91 15.56 -2.99
N LEU A 309 -18.16 15.38 -3.40
CA LEU A 309 -18.74 14.09 -3.78
C LEU A 309 -18.96 14.06 -5.29
N VAL A 310 -18.64 12.94 -5.93
CA VAL A 310 -18.80 12.76 -7.38
C VAL A 310 -19.63 11.52 -7.72
N SER A 311 -20.40 11.60 -8.80
CA SER A 311 -21.22 10.49 -9.32
C SER A 311 -21.17 10.41 -10.84
N GLY A 312 -21.66 9.30 -11.40
CA GLY A 312 -21.68 9.06 -12.85
C GLY A 312 -20.34 8.62 -13.43
N LEU A 313 -19.40 8.20 -12.59
CA LEU A 313 -18.10 7.69 -13.02
C LEU A 313 -18.22 6.29 -13.64
N PRO A 314 -17.46 5.98 -14.71
CA PRO A 314 -17.44 4.64 -15.31
C PRO A 314 -16.76 3.63 -14.38
N SER A 315 -17.54 2.73 -13.77
CA SER A 315 -17.07 1.75 -12.77
C SER A 315 -16.02 0.77 -13.31
N ASP A 316 -16.01 0.54 -14.62
CA ASP A 316 -15.02 -0.28 -15.30
C ASP A 316 -13.65 0.42 -15.41
N GLN A 317 -13.57 1.75 -15.25
CA GLN A 317 -12.33 2.52 -15.36
C GLN A 317 -11.76 3.00 -14.03
N ILE A 318 -12.49 2.87 -12.91
CA ILE A 318 -12.04 3.34 -11.59
C ILE A 318 -11.88 2.21 -10.57
N ILE A 319 -11.00 2.44 -9.59
CA ILE A 319 -10.96 1.68 -8.34
C ILE A 319 -11.50 2.61 -7.26
N GLU A 320 -12.70 2.30 -6.76
CA GLU A 320 -13.39 3.08 -5.73
C GLU A 320 -12.83 2.78 -4.35
N TYR A 321 -12.29 3.78 -3.65
CA TYR A 321 -11.73 3.55 -2.31
C TYR A 321 -12.71 3.83 -1.20
N SER A 322 -13.67 4.74 -1.37
CA SER A 322 -14.71 4.95 -0.37
C SER A 322 -15.98 5.56 -0.98
N THR A 323 -17.11 5.09 -0.44
CA THR A 323 -18.44 5.60 -0.77
C THR A 323 -18.74 6.89 0.00
N ALA A 324 -19.77 7.64 -0.43
CA ALA A 324 -20.25 8.82 0.27
C ALA A 324 -21.21 8.50 1.44
N TYR A 325 -20.88 7.52 2.27
CA TYR A 325 -21.58 7.25 3.54
C TYR A 325 -20.78 7.82 4.71
N ASP A 326 -21.32 8.82 5.39
CA ASP A 326 -20.68 9.44 6.55
C ASP A 326 -21.01 8.67 7.84
N TYR A 327 -20.02 7.94 8.33
CA TYR A 327 -20.08 7.11 9.53
C TYR A 327 -20.15 7.91 10.83
N SER A 328 -19.76 9.19 10.81
CA SER A 328 -19.82 10.04 12.00
C SER A 328 -21.26 10.42 12.35
N MET A 329 -22.14 10.49 11.34
CA MET A 329 -23.55 10.89 11.49
C MET A 329 -24.56 9.83 11.01
N GLY A 330 -24.11 8.78 10.34
CA GLY A 330 -24.99 7.76 9.73
C GLY A 330 -25.75 8.28 8.49
N VAL A 331 -25.17 9.23 7.75
CA VAL A 331 -25.83 9.88 6.60
C VAL A 331 -25.31 9.30 5.29
N ALA A 332 -26.23 8.79 4.46
CA ALA A 332 -25.91 8.22 3.16
C ALA A 332 -26.13 9.23 2.02
N ASN A 333 -25.13 9.40 1.16
CA ASN A 333 -25.25 10.06 -0.15
C ASN A 333 -25.19 9.01 -1.26
N SER A 334 -26.25 8.21 -1.38
CA SER A 334 -26.32 7.09 -2.34
C SER A 334 -26.00 7.53 -3.77
N GLY A 335 -25.20 6.72 -4.47
CA GLY A 335 -24.77 6.98 -5.85
C GLY A 335 -23.58 7.94 -5.99
N TYR A 336 -23.06 8.45 -4.87
CA TYR A 336 -21.85 9.28 -4.85
C TYR A 336 -20.69 8.56 -4.17
N ILE A 337 -19.48 8.90 -4.59
CA ILE A 337 -18.22 8.48 -3.99
C ILE A 337 -17.35 9.71 -3.70
N ASN A 338 -16.31 9.54 -2.89
CA ASN A 338 -15.43 10.64 -2.46
C ASN A 338 -13.94 10.31 -2.61
N SER A 339 -13.57 9.06 -2.92
CA SER A 339 -12.19 8.75 -3.27
C SER A 339 -12.09 7.57 -4.24
N PHE A 340 -11.19 7.69 -5.21
CA PHE A 340 -10.90 6.65 -6.18
C PHE A 340 -9.55 6.91 -6.85
N ARG A 341 -9.03 5.90 -7.57
CA ARG A 341 -8.04 6.14 -8.63
C ARG A 341 -8.53 5.62 -9.97
N HIS A 342 -7.98 6.17 -11.04
CA HIS A 342 -8.17 5.61 -12.37
C HIS A 342 -7.36 4.30 -12.52
N LYS A 343 -7.90 3.31 -13.22
CA LYS A 343 -7.24 2.00 -13.40
C LYS A 343 -5.99 2.09 -14.27
N THR A 344 -6.08 2.80 -15.40
CA THR A 344 -5.01 2.91 -16.40
C THR A 344 -4.26 4.24 -16.42
N LYS A 345 -4.89 5.37 -16.06
CA LYS A 345 -4.22 6.66 -15.92
C LYS A 345 -3.64 6.84 -14.52
N ASN A 346 -2.56 7.61 -14.39
CA ASN A 346 -1.94 7.94 -13.11
C ASN A 346 -2.71 9.04 -12.36
N LEU A 347 -4.02 8.86 -12.16
CA LEU A 347 -4.92 9.80 -11.49
C LEU A 347 -5.43 9.21 -10.18
N LEU A 348 -5.28 9.95 -9.08
CA LEU A 348 -5.94 9.69 -7.81
C LEU A 348 -6.75 10.92 -7.38
N PHE A 349 -7.96 10.68 -6.87
CA PHE A 349 -8.87 11.71 -6.39
C PHE A 349 -9.31 11.42 -4.96
N VAL A 350 -9.31 12.46 -4.14
CA VAL A 350 -9.94 12.53 -2.82
C VAL A 350 -10.69 13.86 -2.71
N GLY A 351 -11.95 13.79 -2.29
CA GLY A 351 -12.85 14.93 -2.17
C GLY A 351 -12.63 15.80 -0.93
N ASP A 352 -11.40 16.00 -0.49
CA ASP A 352 -11.07 16.83 0.68
C ASP A 352 -9.75 17.57 0.40
N GLY A 353 -9.75 18.90 0.46
CA GLY A 353 -8.54 19.69 0.21
C GLY A 353 -7.67 19.84 1.45
N GLY A 354 -8.22 19.59 2.64
CA GLY A 354 -7.53 19.54 3.92
C GLY A 354 -7.00 18.15 4.32
N PHE A 355 -7.10 17.18 3.41
CA PHE A 355 -6.81 15.77 3.69
C PHE A 355 -5.40 15.51 4.28
N ILE A 356 -4.42 16.36 3.93
CA ILE A 356 -3.01 16.24 4.34
C ILE A 356 -2.56 17.24 5.40
N VAL A 357 -3.50 17.98 6.00
CA VAL A 357 -3.19 19.01 7.00
C VAL A 357 -2.98 18.38 8.36
N TYR A 358 -1.90 18.78 9.01
CA TYR A 358 -1.45 18.26 10.30
C TYR A 358 -1.41 19.37 11.34
N GLN A 359 -1.69 19.01 12.59
CA GLN A 359 -1.34 19.83 13.74
C GLN A 359 -0.93 18.90 14.88
N LYS A 360 0.32 19.02 15.33
CA LYS A 360 0.89 18.15 16.38
C LYS A 360 0.04 18.19 17.64
N GLY A 361 -0.41 17.01 18.08
CA GLY A 361 -1.23 16.88 19.30
C GLY A 361 -2.61 17.51 19.22
N SER A 362 -3.13 17.82 18.02
CA SER A 362 -4.45 18.43 17.88
C SER A 362 -5.55 17.52 18.39
N ALA A 363 -6.31 18.02 19.36
CA ALA A 363 -7.51 17.36 19.90
C ALA A 363 -8.80 17.77 19.17
N VAL A 364 -8.72 18.56 18.09
CA VAL A 364 -9.90 19.03 17.36
C VAL A 364 -10.50 17.85 16.55
N PRO A 365 -11.69 17.34 16.90
CA PRO A 365 -12.20 16.10 16.29
C PRO A 365 -12.73 16.30 14.85
N THR A 366 -12.68 17.52 14.31
CA THR A 366 -13.29 17.91 13.04
C THR A 366 -12.34 18.66 12.10
N ALA A 367 -11.06 18.74 12.43
CA ALA A 367 -10.05 19.39 11.59
C ALA A 367 -8.66 18.82 11.90
N TYR A 368 -7.75 18.83 10.93
CA TYR A 368 -6.36 18.31 10.95
C TYR A 368 -6.25 16.77 10.90
N PRO A 369 -6.99 16.06 10.03
CA PRO A 369 -7.16 14.61 10.11
C PRO A 369 -5.84 13.82 9.95
N PHE A 370 -4.78 14.46 9.45
CA PHE A 370 -3.48 13.84 9.24
C PHE A 370 -2.75 13.55 10.57
N GLY A 371 -2.44 12.29 10.85
CA GLY A 371 -1.77 11.85 12.07
C GLY A 371 -0.29 11.49 11.85
N LEU A 372 0.62 12.07 12.61
CA LEU A 372 2.04 11.72 12.62
C LEU A 372 2.50 11.43 14.05
N ASP A 373 3.37 10.44 14.21
CA ASP A 373 4.01 10.16 15.50
C ASP A 373 5.15 11.15 15.81
N ASN A 374 5.88 10.92 16.91
CA ASN A 374 7.00 11.79 17.29
C ASN A 374 8.19 11.74 16.32
N ASN A 375 8.27 10.70 15.50
CA ASN A 375 9.29 10.52 14.48
C ASN A 375 8.78 10.94 13.08
N ASN A 376 7.61 11.59 13.01
CA ASN A 376 6.93 11.99 11.77
C ASN A 376 6.58 10.80 10.85
N ILE A 377 6.34 9.62 11.40
CA ILE A 377 5.83 8.45 10.67
C ILE A 377 4.29 8.46 10.71
N PRO A 378 3.61 8.05 9.63
CA PRO A 378 2.15 8.00 9.60
C PRO A 378 1.55 7.10 10.67
N VAL A 379 0.55 7.63 11.37
CA VAL A 379 -0.26 6.90 12.35
C VAL A 379 -1.72 7.29 12.22
N GLU A 380 -2.59 6.46 12.77
CA GLU A 380 -4.00 6.82 12.89
C GLU A 380 -4.17 8.01 13.83
N ARG A 381 -5.10 8.91 13.48
CA ARG A 381 -5.56 9.95 14.36
C ARG A 381 -6.80 9.48 15.11
N ALA A 382 -6.66 9.34 16.42
CA ALA A 382 -7.74 8.88 17.28
C ALA A 382 -8.80 9.96 17.52
N ASN A 383 -9.99 9.52 17.93
CA ASN A 383 -11.11 10.36 18.38
C ASN A 383 -11.62 11.38 17.35
N TYR A 384 -11.59 11.06 16.06
CA TYR A 384 -12.02 11.94 14.98
C TYR A 384 -13.46 11.70 14.54
N GLY A 385 -14.14 12.74 14.09
CA GLY A 385 -15.52 12.72 13.58
C GLY A 385 -16.39 13.75 14.30
N ARG A 386 -17.37 14.34 13.63
CA ARG A 386 -18.27 15.33 14.28
C ARG A 386 -19.26 14.70 15.26
N GLY A 387 -19.80 13.53 14.93
CA GLY A 387 -20.66 12.72 15.81
C GLY A 387 -19.88 11.58 16.46
N ILE A 388 -20.16 10.35 16.03
CA ILE A 388 -19.44 9.14 16.45
C ILE A 388 -17.95 9.30 16.12
N LYS A 389 -17.09 8.91 17.06
CA LYS A 389 -15.64 9.04 16.93
C LYS A 389 -15.01 7.76 16.39
N TYR A 390 -14.06 7.92 15.48
CA TYR A 390 -13.27 6.85 14.87
C TYR A 390 -11.78 7.19 14.91
N ASN A 391 -10.95 6.17 14.70
CA ASN A 391 -9.58 6.37 14.29
C ASN A 391 -9.55 6.58 12.78
N VAL A 392 -8.93 7.68 12.32
CA VAL A 392 -8.82 8.00 10.90
C VAL A 392 -7.38 7.88 10.41
N SER A 393 -7.19 7.38 9.20
CA SER A 393 -5.90 6.94 8.65
C SER A 393 -5.41 7.79 7.49
N ASN A 394 -5.78 9.07 7.41
CA ASN A 394 -5.43 9.97 6.30
C ASN A 394 -3.93 9.98 5.95
N SER A 395 -3.06 9.99 6.97
CA SER A 395 -1.61 10.00 6.77
C SER A 395 -1.05 8.68 6.25
N ILE A 396 -1.59 7.55 6.71
CA ILE A 396 -1.21 6.22 6.22
C ILE A 396 -1.64 6.08 4.76
N PHE A 397 -2.85 6.53 4.43
CA PHE A 397 -3.34 6.57 3.05
C PHE A 397 -2.45 7.43 2.18
N PHE A 398 -2.14 8.65 2.60
CA PHE A 398 -1.27 9.53 1.83
C PHE A 398 0.15 8.96 1.67
N GLY A 399 0.70 8.28 2.67
CA GLY A 399 1.95 7.54 2.56
C GLY A 399 1.89 6.47 1.45
N ASN A 400 0.84 5.64 1.45
CA ASN A 400 0.61 4.65 0.41
C ASN A 400 0.41 5.28 -0.98
N VAL A 401 -0.32 6.40 -1.06
CA VAL A 401 -0.50 7.17 -2.31
C VAL A 401 0.84 7.65 -2.84
N MET A 402 1.71 8.21 -2.01
CA MET A 402 3.02 8.67 -2.45
C MET A 402 3.93 7.51 -2.86
N ALA A 403 3.87 6.36 -2.17
CA ALA A 403 4.57 5.15 -2.59
C ALA A 403 4.11 4.68 -3.98
N TRP A 404 2.80 4.60 -4.20
CA TRP A 404 2.20 4.32 -5.51
C TRP A 404 2.64 5.35 -6.55
N ALA A 405 2.57 6.64 -6.25
CA ALA A 405 2.89 7.71 -7.18
C ALA A 405 4.37 7.68 -7.61
N ILE A 406 5.29 7.43 -6.68
CA ILE A 406 6.72 7.28 -6.97
C ILE A 406 6.97 6.06 -7.86
N LYS A 407 6.33 4.92 -7.56
CA LYS A 407 6.40 3.71 -8.39
C LYS A 407 5.86 3.96 -9.80
N MET A 408 4.70 4.60 -9.93
CA MET A 408 4.13 4.93 -11.23
C MET A 408 5.02 5.90 -11.99
N ALA A 409 5.60 6.91 -11.33
CA ALA A 409 6.57 7.82 -11.92
C ALA A 409 7.90 7.15 -12.32
N GLU A 410 8.27 6.01 -11.72
CA GLU A 410 9.44 5.23 -12.13
C GLU A 410 9.15 4.43 -13.39
N TYR A 411 8.07 3.65 -13.41
CA TYR A 411 7.86 2.62 -14.43
C TYR A 411 6.83 2.97 -15.51
N ASN A 412 5.99 3.96 -15.28
CA ASN A 412 4.95 4.39 -16.19
C ASN A 412 4.71 5.91 -16.05
N GLY A 413 5.80 6.67 -15.94
CA GLY A 413 5.79 8.11 -15.69
C GLY A 413 6.11 8.92 -16.93
N ILE A 414 5.82 10.22 -16.87
CA ILE A 414 6.10 11.19 -17.95
C ILE A 414 7.58 11.30 -18.33
N ASN A 415 8.49 10.99 -17.41
CA ASN A 415 9.93 10.97 -17.64
C ASN A 415 10.52 9.54 -17.64
N THR A 416 9.69 8.50 -17.64
CA THR A 416 10.20 7.12 -17.77
C THR A 416 10.80 6.94 -19.16
N ILE A 417 12.08 6.55 -19.20
CA ILE A 417 12.76 6.25 -20.46
C ILE A 417 12.30 4.85 -20.91
N PRO A 418 11.85 4.66 -22.17
CA PRO A 418 11.39 3.39 -22.71
C PRO A 418 12.42 2.24 -22.62
#